data_AF-A0A422M096-F1
#
_entry.id   AF-A0A422M096-F1
#
_cell.length_a   1.000
_cell.length_b   1.000
_cell.length_c   1.000
_cell.angle_alpha   90.00
_cell.angle_beta   90.00
_cell.angle_gamma   90.00
#
_symmetry.space_group_name_H-M   'P 1'
#
loop_
_entity.id
_entity.type
_entity.pdbx_description
1 polymer ?
#
loop_
_entity_poly.entity_id
_entity_poly.type
_entity_poly.pdbx_seq_one_letter_code
_entity_poly.pdbx_strand_id
1 'polypeptide(L)' 'MTLNPILLLDEDDQEFVRQFVLSSGSLKKLSEKYSVSYPTIRLRLDRVIRKLKAAELDQKNKF' A
#
# COMPACT_ATOMS: atom_id res chain seq x y z
N MET A 1 9.77 -14.75 -15.37
CA MET A 1 9.48 -14.58 -13.93
C MET A 1 8.80 -13.25 -13.76
N THR A 2 7.57 -13.21 -13.28
CA THR A 2 6.87 -11.95 -12.99
C THR A 2 7.47 -11.33 -11.73
N LEU A 3 7.84 -10.05 -11.78
CA LEU A 3 8.38 -9.34 -10.63
C LEU A 3 7.21 -8.92 -9.73
N ASN A 4 7.28 -9.26 -8.44
CA ASN A 4 6.25 -8.89 -7.48
C ASN A 4 6.17 -7.35 -7.35
N PRO A 5 5.05 -6.70 -7.74
CA PRO A 5 4.93 -5.24 -7.69
C PRO A 5 5.07 -4.65 -6.29
N ILE A 6 4.80 -5.45 -5.23
CA ILE A 6 4.94 -5.02 -3.84
C ILE A 6 6.41 -4.73 -3.50
N LEU A 7 7.36 -5.46 -4.10
CA LEU A 7 8.79 -5.24 -3.88
C LEU A 7 9.31 -3.94 -4.52
N LEU A 8 8.52 -3.30 -5.38
CA LEU A 8 8.83 -2.00 -5.99
C LEU A 8 8.36 -0.81 -5.14
N LEU A 9 7.63 -1.07 -4.05
CA LEU A 9 7.27 -0.05 -3.08
C LEU A 9 8.46 0.27 -2.17
N ASP A 10 8.50 1.48 -1.62
CA ASP A 10 9.44 1.82 -0.55
C ASP A 10 9.13 1.03 0.74
N GLU A 11 10.11 0.93 1.64
CA GLU A 11 10.00 0.14 2.88
C GLU A 11 8.80 0.57 3.74
N ASP A 12 8.52 1.87 3.79
CA ASP A 12 7.39 2.44 4.55
C ASP A 12 6.04 2.01 4.00
N ASP A 13 5.90 1.93 2.68
CA ASP A 13 4.69 1.45 2.02
C ASP A 13 4.57 -0.08 2.13
N GLN A 14 5.68 -0.83 2.08
CA GLN A 14 5.67 -2.26 2.33
C GLN A 14 5.22 -2.58 3.76
N GLU A 15 5.73 -1.86 4.76
CA GLU A 15 5.32 -2.00 6.15
C GLU A 15 3.85 -1.59 6.33
N PHE A 16 3.40 -0.53 5.66
CA PHE A 16 1.99 -0.15 5.67
C PHE A 16 1.09 -1.27 5.10
N VAL A 17 1.45 -1.88 3.97
CA VAL A 17 0.71 -3.02 3.40
C VAL A 17 0.68 -4.18 4.37
N ARG A 18 1.82 -4.50 5.01
CA ARG A 18 1.89 -5.56 6.03
C ARG A 18 0.93 -5.29 7.18
N GLN A 19 0.94 -4.08 7.73
CA GLN A 19 0.03 -3.70 8.81
C GLN A 19 -1.43 -3.68 8.36
N PHE A 20 -1.70 -3.25 7.13
CA PHE A 20 -3.03 -3.31 6.55
C PHE A 20 -3.57 -4.74 6.52
N VAL A 21 -2.78 -5.71 6.04
CA VAL A 21 -3.16 -7.13 6.00
C VAL A 21 -3.34 -7.69 7.42
N LEU A 22 -2.41 -7.40 8.34
CA LEU A 22 -2.53 -7.83 9.75
C LEU A 22 -3.74 -7.23 10.47
N SER A 23 -4.23 -6.08 10.01
CA SER A 23 -5.46 -5.46 10.50
C SER A 23 -6.74 -5.95 9.81
N SER A 24 -6.64 -6.98 8.96
CA SER A 24 -7.72 -7.49 8.10
C SER A 24 -8.28 -6.41 7.15
N GLY A 25 -7.43 -5.49 6.71
CA GLY A 25 -7.79 -4.35 5.86
C GLY A 25 -8.59 -3.25 6.55
N SER A 26 -8.60 -3.20 7.89
CA SER A 26 -9.39 -2.23 8.64
C SER A 26 -8.69 -0.88 8.76
N LEU A 27 -9.13 0.10 7.96
CA LEU A 27 -8.67 1.49 8.05
C LEU A 27 -8.93 2.11 9.42
N LYS A 28 -10.02 1.70 10.09
CA LYS A 28 -10.33 2.15 11.46
C LYS A 28 -9.28 1.65 12.46
N LYS A 29 -8.99 0.34 12.48
CA LYS A 29 -7.95 -0.22 13.37
C LYS A 29 -6.58 0.41 13.12
N LEU A 30 -6.23 0.69 11.87
CA LEU A 30 -4.98 1.36 11.54
C LEU A 30 -4.97 2.83 11.97
N SER A 31 -6.09 3.55 11.85
CA SER A 31 -6.19 4.93 12.33
C SER A 31 -5.98 5.01 13.85
N GLU A 32 -6.54 4.07 14.60
CA GLU A 32 -6.31 3.92 16.04
C GLU A 32 -4.84 3.56 16.32
N LYS A 33 -4.29 2.54 15.64
CA LYS A 33 -2.90 2.08 15.83
C LYS A 33 -1.86 3.16 15.56
N TYR A 34 -2.02 3.93 14.48
CA TYR A 34 -1.09 4.98 14.10
C TYR A 34 -1.41 6.33 14.76
N SER A 35 -2.45 6.41 15.61
CA SER A 35 -2.88 7.64 16.27
C SER A 35 -3.12 8.81 15.30
N VAL A 36 -3.77 8.52 14.18
CA VAL A 36 -4.11 9.50 13.15
C VAL A 36 -5.57 9.36 12.75
N SER A 37 -6.10 10.33 12.01
CA SER A 37 -7.49 10.27 11.57
C SER A 37 -7.73 9.17 10.52
N TYR A 38 -8.96 8.66 10.46
CA TYR A 38 -9.37 7.74 9.40
C TYR A 38 -9.11 8.31 7.99
N PRO A 39 -9.44 9.58 7.67
CA PRO A 39 -9.06 10.20 6.41
C PRO A 39 -7.55 10.16 6.11
N THR A 40 -6.69 10.32 7.12
CA THR A 40 -5.23 10.25 6.96
C THR A 40 -4.78 8.87 6.48
N ILE A 41 -5.28 7.80 7.13
CA ILE A 41 -4.94 6.43 6.73
C ILE A 41 -5.53 6.07 5.38
N ARG A 42 -6.76 6.53 5.08
CA ARG A 42 -7.38 6.33 3.77
C ARG A 42 -6.52 6.92 2.66
N LEU A 43 -6.05 8.16 2.84
CA LEU A 43 -5.17 8.82 1.87
C LEU A 43 -3.85 8.06 1.68
N ARG A 44 -3.28 7.50 2.76
CA ARG A 44 -2.09 6.65 2.68
C ARG A 44 -2.35 5.37 1.87
N LEU A 45 -3.45 4.67 2.12
CA LEU A 45 -3.84 3.51 1.32
C LEU A 45 -4.01 3.87 -0.16
N ASP A 46 -4.71 4.96 -0.47
CA ASP A 46 -4.93 5.39 -1.85
C ASP A 46 -3.61 5.75 -2.57
N ARG A 47 -2.59 6.23 -1.85
CA ARG A 47 -1.23 6.43 -2.40
C ARG A 47 -0.54 5.11 -2.74
N VAL A 48 -0.59 4.13 -1.84
CA VAL A 48 0.00 2.80 -2.07
C VAL A 48 -0.66 2.10 -3.26
N ILE A 49 -2.00 2.13 -3.35
CA ILE A 49 -2.74 1.56 -4.48
C ILE A 49 -2.31 2.20 -5.81
N ARG A 50 -2.11 3.52 -5.84
CA ARG A 50 -1.63 4.21 -7.06
C ARG A 50 -0.22 3.78 -7.45
N LYS A 51 0.70 3.67 -6.49
CA LYS A 51 2.07 3.20 -6.74
C LYS A 51 2.07 1.77 -7.30
N LEU A 52 1.29 0.87 -6.71
CA LEU A 52 1.15 -0.51 -7.20
C LEU A 52 0.63 -0.56 -8.64
N LYS A 53 -0.45 0.17 -8.95
CA LYS A 53 -1.00 0.24 -10.32
C LYS A 53 0.02 0.79 -11.33
N ALA A 54 0.78 1.81 -10.94
CA ALA A 54 1.82 2.37 -11.80
C ALA A 54 2.96 1.37 -12.06
N ALA A 55 3.39 0.63 -11.03
CA ALA A 55 4.40 -0.40 -11.14
C ALA A 55 3.94 -1.57 -12.04
N GLU A 56 2.67 -1.96 -11.96
CA GLU A 56 2.09 -2.98 -12.86
C GLU A 56 2.01 -2.49 -14.31
N LEU A 57 1.64 -1.23 -14.52
CA LEU A 57 1.59 -0.63 -15.85
C LEU A 57 2.99 -0.50 -16.48
N ASP A 58 3.99 -0.07 -15.70
CA ASP A 58 5.39 0.01 -16.15
C ASP A 58 5.92 -1.37 -16.56
N GLN A 59 5.60 -2.41 -15.79
CA GLN A 59 5.93 -3.78 -16.16
C GLN A 59 5.26 -4.18 -17.48
N LYS A 60 3.97 -3.86 -17.67
CA LYS A 60 3.25 -4.19 -18.92
C LYS A 60 3.83 -3.49 -20.14
N ASN A 61 4.27 -2.24 -20.01
CA ASN A 61 4.83 -1.46 -21.12
C ASN A 61 6.25 -1.86 -21.51
N LYS A 62 6.94 -2.66 -20.68
CA LYS A 62 8.29 -3.19 -20.94
C LYS A 62 8.29 -4.50 -21.72
N PHE A 63 7.12 -5.01 -22.11
CA PHE A 63 6.91 -6.17 -22.98
C PHE A 63 6.05 -5.78 -24.19
#